data_AF-A0AAV9T8H8-F1
#
_entry.id   AF-A0AAV9T8H8-F1
#
_cell.length_a   1.000
_cell.length_b   1.000
_cell.length_c   1.000
_cell.angle_alpha   90.00
_cell.angle_beta   90.00
_cell.angle_gamma   90.00
#
_symmetry.space_group_name_H-M   'P 1'
#
loop_
_entity.id
_entity.type
_entity.pdbx_description
1 polymer ?
#
loop_
_entity_poly.entity_id
_entity_poly.type
_entity_poly.pdbx_seq_one_letter_code
_entity_poly.pdbx_strand_id
1 'polypeptide(L)'
;MPSIIDGRVSRRPYTRFETATRVAHLVRNPGLLTAREIVCGVYLAYVAYVAALTLRSVAYLVSEADGRAMWCPADPPVPDWYPPGWKVELSRWDCFRMLRWMVLRRMWALARGAPGGKLKMTLGLPVGAVMNCADNSGARNLYIISVKGIGARLNRLPAGGVGDMVMATVKKGKPELRKKVHPAVIVRQSKPWKRFDGVFLYFEDNAGVIVNPKGEMKGSAITGPVGKEAAELWPRIASNSGVVM
;
A
#
# COMPACT_ATOMS: atom_id res chain seq x y z
N MET A 1 -17.17 10.64 10.97
CA MET A 1 -17.91 11.88 11.28
C MET A 1 -19.37 11.52 11.51
N PRO A 2 -20.09 12.16 12.44
CA PRO A 2 -21.52 11.97 12.59
C PRO A 2 -22.23 12.35 11.28
N SER A 3 -23.19 11.53 10.85
CA SER A 3 -24.03 11.71 9.67
C SER A 3 -25.34 12.38 10.08
N ILE A 4 -25.69 13.53 9.50
CA ILE A 4 -27.02 14.12 9.74
C ILE A 4 -28.00 13.45 8.77
N ILE A 5 -29.08 12.88 9.31
CA ILE A 5 -30.14 12.18 8.58
C ILE A 5 -31.46 12.70 9.13
N ASP A 6 -32.32 13.24 8.27
CA ASP A 6 -33.62 13.84 8.64
C ASP A 6 -33.53 14.86 9.79
N GLY A 7 -32.49 15.71 9.76
CA GLY A 7 -32.26 16.74 10.79
C GLY A 7 -31.74 16.22 12.13
N ARG A 8 -31.44 14.91 12.27
CA ARG A 8 -30.88 14.31 13.49
C ARG A 8 -29.44 13.83 13.28
N VAL A 9 -28.60 14.04 14.28
CA VAL A 9 -27.20 13.59 14.27
C VAL A 9 -27.14 12.08 14.53
N SER A 10 -26.87 11.31 13.49
CA SER A 10 -26.66 9.86 13.54
C SER A 10 -25.17 9.51 13.51
N ARG A 11 -24.78 8.38 14.10
CA ARG A 11 -23.40 7.84 14.02
C ARG A 11 -23.31 6.63 13.08
N ARG A 12 -24.40 6.29 12.39
CA ARG A 12 -24.48 5.14 11.50
C ARG A 12 -23.79 5.43 10.15
N PRO A 13 -23.16 4.44 9.50
CA PRO A 13 -22.68 4.57 8.14
C PRO A 13 -23.87 4.80 7.17
N TYR A 14 -23.66 5.63 6.15
CA TYR A 14 -24.68 5.93 5.13
C TYR A 14 -25.05 4.68 4.32
N THR A 15 -26.35 4.51 4.04
CA THR A 15 -26.82 3.53 3.06
C THR A 15 -26.45 3.96 1.63
N ARG A 16 -26.48 3.04 0.66
CA ARG A 16 -26.13 3.34 -0.75
C ARG A 16 -26.96 4.49 -1.33
N PHE A 17 -28.25 4.54 -1.01
CA PHE A 17 -29.15 5.61 -1.46
C PHE A 17 -28.80 6.96 -0.82
N GLU A 18 -28.59 7.02 0.49
CA GLU A 18 -28.21 8.26 1.17
C GLU A 18 -26.84 8.78 0.73
N THR A 19 -25.93 7.88 0.33
CA THR A 19 -24.62 8.24 -0.22
C THR A 19 -24.76 8.98 -1.55
N ALA A 20 -25.66 8.53 -2.43
CA ALA A 20 -25.91 9.18 -3.71
C ALA A 20 -26.52 10.58 -3.54
N THR A 21 -27.47 10.74 -2.61
CA THR A 21 -28.09 12.04 -2.30
C THR A 21 -27.08 13.01 -1.69
N ARG A 22 -26.19 12.53 -0.81
CA ARG A 22 -25.11 13.35 -0.23
C ARG A 22 -24.12 13.81 -1.29
N VAL A 23 -23.76 12.95 -2.25
CA VAL A 23 -22.89 13.33 -3.37
C VAL A 23 -23.55 14.41 -4.22
N ALA A 24 -24.84 14.28 -4.55
CA ALA A 24 -25.57 15.31 -5.30
C ALA A 24 -25.64 16.66 -4.56
N HIS A 25 -25.79 16.64 -3.23
CA HIS A 25 -25.80 17.85 -2.41
C HIS A 25 -24.41 18.52 -2.32
N LEU A 26 -23.34 17.73 -2.22
CA LEU A 26 -21.95 18.23 -2.19
C LEU A 26 -21.50 18.80 -3.53
N VAL A 27 -22.00 18.27 -4.66
CA VAL A 27 -21.75 18.83 -5.99
C VAL A 27 -22.33 20.25 -6.13
N ARG A 28 -23.47 20.52 -5.50
CA ARG A 28 -24.10 21.85 -5.49
C ARG A 28 -23.48 22.82 -4.47
N ASN A 29 -22.78 22.31 -3.46
CA ASN A 29 -22.20 23.10 -2.37
C ASN A 29 -20.73 22.68 -2.11
N PRO A 30 -19.79 23.10 -2.99
CA PRO A 30 -18.40 22.63 -2.94
C PRO A 30 -17.63 23.07 -1.67
N GLY A 31 -18.08 24.12 -0.97
CA GLY A 31 -17.48 24.58 0.29
C GLY A 31 -17.66 23.62 1.48
N LEU A 32 -18.48 22.58 1.35
CA LEU A 32 -18.70 21.55 2.39
C LEU A 32 -17.78 20.32 2.23
N LEU A 33 -16.91 20.31 1.22
CA LEU A 33 -15.97 19.22 0.97
C LEU A 33 -14.82 19.26 1.98
N THR A 34 -14.57 18.13 2.63
CA THR A 34 -13.39 17.97 3.48
C THR A 34 -12.11 17.93 2.62
N ALA A 35 -10.96 18.33 3.17
CA ALA A 35 -9.67 18.29 2.46
C ALA A 35 -9.36 16.89 1.85
N ARG A 36 -9.81 15.82 2.52
CA ARG A 36 -9.70 14.45 2.02
C ARG A 36 -10.59 14.17 0.80
N GLU A 37 -11.80 14.71 0.78
CA GLU A 37 -12.73 14.57 -0.36
C GLU A 37 -12.24 15.37 -1.57
N ILE A 38 -11.62 16.54 -1.35
CA ILE A 38 -10.99 17.35 -2.41
C ILE A 38 -9.80 16.60 -3.03
N VAL A 39 -8.86 16.09 -2.22
CA VAL A 39 -7.70 15.36 -2.73
C VAL A 39 -8.11 14.10 -3.50
N CYS A 40 -9.09 13.34 -2.99
CA CYS A 40 -9.64 12.19 -3.70
C CYS A 40 -10.34 12.60 -5.02
N GLY A 41 -11.10 13.70 -5.02
CA GLY A 41 -11.81 14.20 -6.20
C GLY A 41 -10.88 14.69 -7.30
N VAL A 42 -9.86 15.48 -6.95
CA VAL A 42 -8.82 15.95 -7.86
C VAL A 42 -8.01 14.79 -8.42
N TYR A 43 -7.66 13.80 -7.58
CA TYR A 43 -6.94 12.61 -8.02
C TYR A 43 -7.79 11.74 -8.97
N LEU A 44 -9.09 11.57 -8.68
CA LEU A 44 -10.01 10.85 -9.57
C LEU A 44 -10.21 11.58 -10.91
N ALA A 45 -10.31 12.91 -10.89
CA ALA A 45 -10.39 13.72 -12.10
C ALA A 45 -9.10 13.65 -12.92
N TYR A 46 -7.93 13.71 -12.27
CA TYR A 46 -6.63 13.52 -12.90
C TYR A 46 -6.49 12.14 -13.52
N VAL A 47 -6.89 11.08 -12.80
CA VAL A 47 -6.89 9.72 -13.33
C VAL A 47 -7.87 9.56 -14.49
N ALA A 48 -9.07 10.15 -14.42
CA ALA A 48 -10.02 10.14 -15.52
C ALA A 48 -9.49 10.90 -16.74
N TYR A 49 -8.77 12.01 -16.52
CA TYR A 49 -8.10 12.79 -17.56
C TYR A 49 -6.95 12.02 -18.22
N VAL A 50 -6.06 11.40 -17.43
CA VAL A 50 -4.98 10.54 -17.93
C VAL A 50 -5.54 9.29 -18.61
N ALA A 51 -6.64 8.71 -18.10
CA ALA A 51 -7.37 7.65 -18.77
C ALA A 51 -7.95 8.10 -20.11
N ALA A 52 -8.57 9.28 -20.18
CA ALA A 52 -9.12 9.82 -21.42
C ALA A 52 -8.04 10.16 -22.45
N LEU A 53 -6.88 10.65 -22.00
CA LEU A 53 -5.71 10.91 -22.85
C LEU A 53 -5.09 9.60 -23.38
N THR A 54 -4.85 8.63 -22.51
CA THR A 54 -4.37 7.31 -22.94
C THR A 54 -5.37 6.64 -23.89
N LEU A 55 -6.68 6.75 -23.65
CA LEU A 55 -7.74 6.26 -24.55
C LEU A 55 -7.86 7.01 -25.89
N ARG A 56 -7.18 8.15 -26.07
CA ARG A 56 -7.01 8.82 -27.39
C ARG A 56 -5.74 8.38 -28.11
N SER A 57 -4.85 7.64 -27.44
CA SER A 57 -3.51 7.29 -27.93
C SER A 57 -3.24 5.79 -28.00
N VAL A 58 -4.18 4.94 -27.57
CA VAL A 58 -4.01 3.48 -27.61
C VAL A 58 -4.25 2.97 -29.04
N ALA A 59 -3.18 2.60 -29.72
CA ALA A 59 -3.23 1.74 -30.89
C ALA A 59 -3.65 0.32 -30.48
N TYR A 60 -4.42 -0.39 -31.32
CA TYR A 60 -4.82 -1.77 -31.04
C TYR A 60 -3.63 -2.72 -31.30
N LEU A 61 -3.33 -3.66 -30.40
CA LEU A 61 -2.35 -4.71 -30.68
C LEU A 61 -3.03 -5.81 -31.49
N VAL A 62 -2.56 -6.04 -32.71
CA VAL A 62 -3.03 -7.12 -33.59
C VAL A 62 -1.89 -8.11 -33.76
N SER A 63 -2.16 -9.41 -33.62
CA SER A 63 -1.15 -10.46 -33.72
C SER A 63 -1.57 -11.62 -34.63
N GLU A 64 -0.57 -12.29 -35.20
CA GLU A 64 -0.70 -13.48 -36.04
C GLU A 64 -0.38 -14.75 -35.24
N ALA A 65 -0.85 -15.91 -35.71
CA ALA A 65 -0.61 -17.21 -35.07
C ALA A 65 0.89 -17.55 -34.90
N ASP A 66 1.76 -16.93 -35.72
CA ASP A 66 3.22 -17.12 -35.70
C ASP A 66 3.95 -16.20 -34.70
N GLY A 67 3.21 -15.43 -33.88
CA GLY A 67 3.77 -14.58 -32.81
C GLY A 67 4.24 -13.19 -33.24
N ARG A 68 3.98 -12.78 -34.49
CA ARG A 68 4.22 -11.41 -34.95
C ARG A 68 3.08 -10.51 -34.47
N ALA A 69 3.42 -9.32 -33.98
CA ALA A 69 2.43 -8.35 -33.50
C ALA A 69 2.72 -6.95 -34.04
N MET A 70 1.67 -6.17 -34.33
CA MET A 70 1.77 -4.78 -34.77
C MET A 70 0.72 -3.89 -34.11
N TRP A 71 1.02 -2.60 -34.02
CA TRP A 71 0.13 -1.58 -33.49
C TRP A 71 -0.74 -0.98 -34.61
N CYS A 72 -2.05 -1.16 -34.54
CA CYS A 72 -3.01 -0.61 -35.49
C CYS A 72 -3.40 0.83 -35.08
N PRO A 73 -3.16 1.84 -35.92
CA PRO A 73 -3.42 3.24 -35.62
C PRO A 73 -4.88 3.69 -35.86
N ALA A 74 -5.73 2.85 -36.45
CA ALA A 74 -7.11 3.19 -36.81
C ALA A 74 -8.14 2.76 -35.75
N ASP A 75 -9.14 3.61 -35.49
CA ASP A 75 -10.30 3.32 -34.63
C ASP A 75 -11.62 3.54 -35.43
N PRO A 76 -12.44 2.51 -35.69
CA PRO A 76 -12.27 1.09 -35.35
C PRO A 76 -11.25 0.38 -36.27
N PRO A 77 -10.64 -0.75 -35.83
CA PRO A 77 -9.77 -1.54 -36.69
C PRO A 77 -10.58 -2.13 -37.86
N VAL A 78 -10.36 -1.61 -39.06
CA VAL A 78 -10.98 -2.10 -40.29
C VAL A 78 -10.26 -3.36 -40.79
N PRO A 79 -10.98 -4.43 -41.19
CA PRO A 79 -10.38 -5.69 -41.65
C PRO A 79 -9.39 -5.52 -42.82
N ASP A 80 -9.54 -4.48 -43.63
CA ASP A 80 -8.75 -4.27 -44.85
C ASP A 80 -7.34 -3.70 -44.59
N TRP A 81 -7.02 -3.34 -43.35
CA TRP A 81 -5.71 -2.77 -42.97
C TRP A 81 -4.64 -3.81 -42.61
N TYR A 82 -5.01 -5.07 -42.40
CA TYR A 82 -4.08 -6.14 -41.99
C TYR A 82 -4.28 -7.42 -42.82
N PRO A 83 -3.24 -8.24 -43.01
CA PRO A 83 -3.34 -9.46 -43.80
C PRO A 83 -4.39 -10.45 -43.25
N PRO A 84 -5.01 -11.29 -44.10
CA PRO A 84 -5.96 -12.31 -43.65
C PRO A 84 -5.30 -13.28 -42.66
N GLY A 85 -5.88 -13.45 -41.47
CA GLY A 85 -5.38 -14.36 -40.42
C GLY A 85 -4.95 -13.69 -39.11
N TRP A 86 -4.83 -12.36 -39.09
CA TRP A 86 -4.47 -11.57 -37.91
C TRP A 86 -5.70 -11.29 -37.03
N LYS A 87 -5.54 -11.38 -35.70
CA LYS A 87 -6.64 -11.19 -34.71
C LYS A 87 -6.32 -10.05 -33.75
N VAL A 88 -7.35 -9.33 -33.32
CA VAL A 88 -7.25 -8.29 -32.29
C VAL A 88 -7.19 -8.95 -30.90
N GLU A 89 -6.07 -8.79 -30.18
CA GLU A 89 -5.88 -9.41 -28.87
C GLU A 89 -6.26 -8.52 -27.68
N LEU A 90 -6.15 -7.19 -27.82
CA LEU A 90 -6.45 -6.24 -26.75
C LEU A 90 -7.40 -5.16 -27.25
N SER A 91 -8.64 -5.19 -26.75
CA SER A 91 -9.63 -4.15 -27.07
C SER A 91 -9.47 -2.93 -26.16
N ARG A 92 -9.99 -1.78 -26.61
CA ARG A 92 -10.10 -0.55 -25.82
C ARG A 92 -10.78 -0.78 -24.46
N TRP A 93 -11.75 -1.72 -24.41
CA TRP A 93 -12.45 -2.13 -23.19
C TRP A 93 -11.58 -2.94 -22.24
N ASP A 94 -10.58 -3.66 -22.74
CA ASP A 94 -9.64 -4.44 -21.92
C ASP A 94 -8.58 -3.52 -21.31
N CYS A 95 -8.07 -2.55 -22.08
CA CYS A 95 -7.22 -1.47 -21.55
C CYS A 95 -7.95 -0.65 -20.48
N PHE A 96 -9.22 -0.30 -20.70
CA PHE A 96 -10.03 0.39 -19.70
C PHE A 96 -10.23 -0.44 -18.44
N ARG A 97 -10.51 -1.74 -18.57
CA ARG A 97 -10.62 -2.67 -17.43
C ARG A 97 -9.31 -2.76 -16.65
N MET A 98 -8.17 -2.86 -17.34
CA MET A 98 -6.84 -2.89 -16.70
C MET A 98 -6.53 -1.58 -15.98
N LEU A 99 -6.74 -0.44 -16.64
CA LEU A 99 -6.46 0.87 -16.04
C LEU A 99 -7.35 1.12 -14.82
N ARG A 100 -8.65 0.83 -14.95
CA ARG A 100 -9.61 0.89 -13.83
C ARG A 100 -9.18 -0.02 -12.69
N TRP A 101 -8.72 -1.24 -12.97
CA TRP A 101 -8.21 -2.17 -11.95
C TRP A 101 -6.95 -1.65 -11.26
N MET A 102 -5.97 -1.12 -12.02
CA MET A 102 -4.74 -0.54 -11.49
C MET A 102 -5.02 0.67 -10.58
N VAL A 103 -5.91 1.55 -11.02
CA VAL A 103 -6.35 2.74 -10.26
C VAL A 103 -7.06 2.32 -8.99
N LEU A 104 -8.08 1.46 -9.09
CA LEU A 104 -8.85 1.01 -7.94
C LEU A 104 -7.96 0.29 -6.92
N ARG A 105 -7.01 -0.54 -7.38
CA ARG A 105 -6.03 -1.21 -6.53
C ARG A 105 -5.12 -0.22 -5.80
N ARG A 106 -4.64 0.82 -6.49
CA ARG A 106 -3.80 1.88 -5.90
C ARG A 106 -4.59 2.75 -4.90
N MET A 107 -5.84 3.09 -5.22
CA MET A 107 -6.74 3.80 -4.30
C MET A 107 -7.08 2.97 -3.06
N TRP A 108 -7.30 1.66 -3.21
CA TRP A 108 -7.54 0.75 -2.09
C TRP A 108 -6.31 0.57 -1.19
N ALA A 109 -5.10 0.61 -1.77
CA ALA A 109 -3.86 0.59 -1.01
C ALA A 109 -3.68 1.88 -0.19
N LEU A 110 -3.85 3.05 -0.82
CA LEU A 110 -3.78 4.36 -0.17
C LEU A 110 -4.84 4.52 0.94
N ALA A 111 -6.07 4.05 0.71
CA ALA A 111 -7.17 4.17 1.67
C ALA A 111 -6.96 3.37 2.97
N ARG A 112 -6.15 2.30 2.93
CA ARG A 112 -5.81 1.48 4.11
C ARG A 112 -4.56 1.98 4.85
N GLY A 113 -3.98 3.11 4.45
CA GLY A 113 -2.72 3.59 5.00
C GLY A 113 -1.56 2.63 4.70
N ALA A 114 -1.64 1.89 3.58
CA ALA A 114 -0.52 1.08 3.14
C ALA A 114 0.65 2.04 2.82
N PRO A 115 1.86 1.73 3.30
CA PRO A 115 3.01 2.55 3.04
C PRO A 115 3.29 2.58 1.52
N GLY A 116 4.08 3.55 1.07
CA GLY A 116 4.53 3.65 -0.32
C GLY A 116 5.17 2.34 -0.83
N GLY A 117 5.45 2.26 -2.14
CA GLY A 117 6.09 1.07 -2.71
C GLY A 117 7.45 0.82 -2.05
N LYS A 118 7.59 -0.27 -1.28
CA LYS A 118 8.86 -0.68 -0.68
C LYS A 118 9.76 -1.33 -1.74
N LEU A 119 11.04 -0.98 -1.75
CA LEU A 119 12.05 -1.65 -2.58
C LEU A 119 12.22 -3.11 -2.14
N LYS A 120 12.34 -4.03 -3.11
CA LYS A 120 12.60 -5.44 -2.81
C LYS A 120 14.00 -5.58 -2.20
N MET A 121 14.07 -6.10 -0.98
CA MET A 121 15.29 -6.28 -0.21
C MET A 121 15.41 -7.71 0.34
N THR A 122 16.60 -8.06 0.82
CA THR A 122 16.85 -9.33 1.51
C THR A 122 16.02 -9.41 2.79
N LEU A 123 15.24 -10.47 2.94
CA LEU A 123 14.41 -10.73 4.12
C LEU A 123 15.25 -11.42 5.19
N GLY A 124 15.39 -10.78 6.36
CA GLY A 124 16.25 -11.27 7.45
C GLY A 124 15.51 -11.94 8.60
N LEU A 125 14.19 -11.77 8.69
CA LEU A 125 13.41 -12.15 9.87
C LEU A 125 12.24 -13.08 9.51
N PRO A 126 12.44 -14.42 9.52
CA PRO A 126 11.36 -15.37 9.33
C PRO A 126 10.40 -15.41 10.53
N VAL A 127 9.23 -16.01 10.34
CA VAL A 127 8.33 -16.37 11.45
C VAL A 127 9.09 -17.19 12.50
N GLY A 128 8.88 -16.87 13.78
CA GLY A 128 9.61 -17.46 14.90
C GLY A 128 10.81 -16.65 15.37
N ALA A 129 11.27 -15.67 14.57
CA ALA A 129 12.35 -14.79 15.00
C ALA A 129 11.94 -13.90 16.19
N VAL A 130 12.90 -13.68 17.09
CA VAL A 130 12.78 -12.73 18.20
C VAL A 130 13.63 -11.51 17.88
N MET A 131 13.04 -10.32 17.98
CA MET A 131 13.73 -9.04 17.82
C MET A 131 13.55 -8.16 19.04
N ASN A 132 14.46 -7.21 19.23
CA ASN A 132 14.37 -6.23 20.30
C ASN A 132 13.23 -5.25 20.02
N CYS A 133 12.59 -4.76 21.08
CA CYS A 133 11.66 -3.65 20.96
C CYS A 133 12.44 -2.34 21.08
N ALA A 134 12.39 -1.52 20.04
CA ALA A 134 13.09 -0.23 20.01
C ALA A 134 12.23 0.93 20.53
N ASP A 135 11.02 0.68 21.02
CA ASP A 135 10.13 1.72 21.53
C ASP A 135 10.08 1.76 23.06
N ASN A 136 9.60 2.88 23.60
CA ASN A 136 9.38 3.06 25.04
C ASN A 136 8.00 2.56 25.51
N SER A 137 7.32 1.67 24.77
CA SER A 137 5.98 1.16 25.16
C SER A 137 6.02 0.25 26.40
N GLY A 138 7.19 -0.27 26.74
CA GLY A 138 7.42 -1.20 27.85
C GLY A 138 7.51 -2.67 27.43
N ALA A 139 7.51 -2.96 26.13
CA ALA A 139 7.97 -4.24 25.59
C ALA A 139 9.50 -4.26 25.52
N ARG A 140 10.11 -5.43 25.73
CA ARG A 140 11.57 -5.63 25.55
C ARG A 140 11.89 -6.49 24.34
N ASN A 141 11.15 -7.59 24.16
CA ASN A 141 11.37 -8.52 23.06
C ASN A 141 10.06 -8.84 22.35
N LEU A 142 10.09 -8.77 21.03
CA LEU A 142 8.99 -9.07 20.12
C LEU A 142 9.26 -10.39 19.41
N TYR A 143 8.27 -11.30 19.45
CA TYR A 143 8.30 -12.58 18.75
C TYR A 143 7.38 -12.54 17.55
N ILE A 144 7.92 -12.78 16.35
CA ILE A 144 7.19 -12.67 15.08
C ILE A 144 6.34 -13.91 14.85
N ILE A 145 5.05 -13.71 14.61
CA ILE A 145 4.07 -14.77 14.32
C ILE A 145 3.73 -14.79 12.83
N SER A 146 3.56 -13.63 12.22
CA SER A 146 3.26 -13.52 10.79
C SER A 146 3.74 -12.19 10.22
N VAL A 147 3.90 -12.16 8.90
CA VAL A 147 4.29 -10.95 8.17
C VAL A 147 3.17 -10.56 7.22
N LYS A 148 2.77 -9.29 7.22
CA LYS A 148 1.67 -8.82 6.38
C LYS A 148 2.13 -8.67 4.93
N GLY A 149 1.22 -8.94 3.99
CA GLY A 149 1.45 -8.74 2.56
C GLY A 149 2.30 -9.82 1.88
N ILE A 150 2.62 -10.93 2.56
CA ILE A 150 3.36 -12.05 1.97
C ILE A 150 2.41 -13.07 1.35
N GLY A 151 2.76 -13.53 0.16
CA GLY A 151 2.05 -14.61 -0.53
C GLY A 151 2.40 -16.00 -0.02
N ALA A 152 1.42 -16.91 -0.07
CA ALA A 152 1.60 -18.30 0.33
C ALA A 152 2.46 -19.09 -0.68
N ARG A 153 3.30 -20.00 -0.18
CA ARG A 153 3.95 -21.07 -0.94
C ARG A 153 4.23 -22.23 -0.01
N LEU A 154 4.05 -23.45 -0.51
CA LEU A 154 4.30 -24.68 0.23
C LEU A 154 5.73 -24.67 0.81
N ASN A 155 5.84 -25.02 2.09
CA ASN A 155 7.09 -25.13 2.85
C ASN A 155 7.94 -23.85 2.95
N ARG A 156 7.42 -22.68 2.55
CA ARG A 156 8.11 -21.40 2.71
C ARG A 156 7.64 -20.69 3.97
N LEU A 157 8.58 -20.44 4.88
CA LEU A 157 8.33 -19.57 6.02
C LEU A 157 8.17 -18.12 5.55
N PRO A 158 7.10 -17.41 5.94
CA PRO A 158 6.99 -15.98 5.72
C PRO A 158 8.16 -15.26 6.41
N ALA A 159 8.77 -14.28 5.74
CA ALA A 159 9.91 -13.54 6.28
C ALA A 159 9.78 -12.05 5.98
N GLY A 160 10.12 -11.22 6.95
CA GLY A 160 10.12 -9.77 6.82
C GLY A 160 11.53 -9.19 6.75
N GLY A 161 11.62 -7.96 6.26
CA GLY A 161 12.79 -7.10 6.36
C GLY A 161 12.40 -5.71 6.86
N VAL A 162 13.36 -4.79 6.88
CA VAL A 162 13.17 -3.40 7.33
C VAL A 162 11.98 -2.74 6.63
N GLY A 163 11.07 -2.14 7.40
CA GLY A 163 9.85 -1.48 6.93
C GLY A 163 8.63 -2.38 6.78
N ASP A 164 8.75 -3.71 6.91
CA ASP A 164 7.59 -4.60 6.86
C ASP A 164 6.79 -4.57 8.17
N MET A 165 5.47 -4.63 8.03
CA MET A 165 4.57 -4.80 9.16
C MET A 165 4.40 -6.29 9.49
N VAL A 166 4.71 -6.65 10.72
CA VAL A 166 4.61 -8.01 11.27
C VAL A 166 3.56 -8.05 12.38
N MET A 167 2.96 -9.22 12.61
CA MET A 167 2.17 -9.50 13.80
C MET A 167 3.09 -10.17 14.80
N ALA A 168 3.23 -9.56 15.98
CA ALA A 168 4.17 -10.00 17.00
C ALA A 168 3.50 -10.15 18.37
N THR A 169 4.09 -10.99 19.21
CA THR A 169 3.75 -11.08 20.65
C THR A 169 4.91 -10.61 21.48
N VAL A 170 4.62 -9.97 22.61
CA VAL A 170 5.65 -9.55 23.57
C VAL A 170 6.02 -10.74 24.46
N LYS A 171 7.27 -11.20 24.38
CA LYS A 171 7.78 -12.29 25.23
C LYS A 171 8.24 -11.79 26.59
N LYS A 172 9.03 -10.71 26.58
CA LYS A 172 9.56 -10.02 27.76
C LYS A 172 9.10 -8.55 27.75
N GLY A 173 8.62 -8.04 28.88
CA GLY A 173 8.07 -6.68 29.00
C GLY A 173 6.96 -6.58 30.04
N LYS A 174 6.26 -5.44 30.05
CA LYS A 174 5.10 -5.18 30.93
C LYS A 174 4.05 -6.30 30.82
N PRO A 175 3.47 -6.80 31.93
CA PRO A 175 2.48 -7.88 31.92
C PRO A 175 1.27 -7.61 31.04
N GLU A 176 0.81 -6.35 30.96
CA GLU A 176 -0.36 -5.92 30.18
C GLU A 176 -0.22 -6.12 28.66
N LEU A 177 1.02 -6.06 28.16
CA LEU A 177 1.37 -6.21 26.75
C LEU A 177 1.60 -7.68 26.36
N ARG A 178 2.01 -8.49 27.32
CA ARG A 178 2.27 -9.92 27.14
C ARG A 178 0.97 -10.66 26.85
N LYS A 179 1.07 -11.84 26.22
CA LYS A 179 -0.05 -12.73 25.85
C LYS A 179 -1.08 -12.11 24.87
N LYS A 180 -0.80 -10.93 24.32
CA LYS A 180 -1.60 -10.27 23.28
C LYS A 180 -0.80 -10.16 21.99
N VAL A 181 -1.50 -10.21 20.86
CA VAL A 181 -0.93 -10.02 19.53
C VAL A 181 -1.00 -8.53 19.19
N HIS A 182 0.14 -7.94 18.85
CA HIS A 182 0.24 -6.55 18.44
C HIS A 182 0.84 -6.47 17.03
N PRO A 183 0.38 -5.54 16.18
CA PRO A 183 1.14 -5.20 14.98
C PRO A 183 2.45 -4.52 15.39
N ALA A 184 3.52 -4.80 14.65
CA ALA A 184 4.82 -4.17 14.81
C ALA A 184 5.44 -3.90 13.44
N VAL A 185 6.36 -2.95 13.36
CA VAL A 185 7.15 -2.67 12.16
C VAL A 185 8.61 -2.97 12.46
N ILE A 186 9.29 -3.65 11.54
CA ILE A 186 10.74 -3.90 11.63
C ILE A 186 11.48 -2.61 11.27
N VAL A 187 12.34 -2.11 12.16
CA VAL A 187 13.10 -0.86 11.95
C VAL A 187 14.59 -1.10 11.69
N ARG A 188 15.13 -2.22 12.21
CA ARG A 188 16.53 -2.63 12.04
C ARG A 188 16.60 -4.12 11.72
N GLN A 189 17.53 -4.50 10.84
CA GLN A 189 17.86 -5.89 10.59
C GLN A 189 19.38 -6.09 10.55
N SER A 190 19.84 -7.21 11.09
CA SER A 190 21.25 -7.62 11.11
C SER A 190 21.70 -8.25 9.79
N LYS A 191 20.77 -8.86 9.04
CA LYS A 191 21.09 -9.41 7.71
C LYS A 191 21.40 -8.27 6.74
N PRO A 192 22.54 -8.26 6.02
CA PRO A 192 22.82 -7.19 5.07
C PRO A 192 21.85 -7.18 3.89
N TRP A 193 21.47 -5.98 3.44
CA TRP A 193 20.71 -5.79 2.21
C TRP A 193 21.35 -4.70 1.35
N LYS A 194 21.03 -4.72 0.05
CA LYS A 194 21.58 -3.81 -0.95
C LYS A 194 20.63 -2.65 -1.20
N ARG A 195 21.15 -1.42 -1.17
CA ARG A 195 20.43 -0.20 -1.60
C ARG A 195 20.58 0.03 -3.10
N PHE A 196 19.77 0.94 -3.64
CA PHE A 196 19.84 1.30 -5.06
C PHE A 196 21.22 1.81 -5.47
N ASP A 197 21.89 2.55 -4.58
CA ASP A 197 23.24 3.09 -4.78
C ASP A 197 24.34 2.00 -4.81
N GLY A 198 23.97 0.73 -4.60
CA GLY A 198 24.89 -0.41 -4.65
C GLY A 198 25.52 -0.77 -3.31
N VAL A 199 25.42 0.09 -2.30
CA VAL A 199 25.96 -0.13 -0.95
C VAL A 199 25.18 -1.23 -0.21
N PHE A 200 25.92 -2.10 0.48
CA PHE A 200 25.35 -3.05 1.42
C PHE A 200 25.33 -2.44 2.83
N LEU A 201 24.17 -2.46 3.46
CA LEU A 201 23.97 -1.94 4.81
C LEU A 201 23.43 -3.05 5.73
N TYR A 202 23.85 -3.01 6.99
CA TYR A 202 23.35 -3.88 8.06
C TYR A 202 23.37 -3.13 9.39
N PHE A 203 22.53 -3.56 10.33
CA PHE A 203 22.53 -3.06 11.70
C PHE A 203 23.15 -4.08 12.67
N GLU A 204 23.53 -3.61 13.86
CA GLU A 204 24.03 -4.47 14.92
C GLU A 204 22.97 -5.47 15.42
N ASP A 205 21.74 -4.99 15.63
CA ASP A 205 20.64 -5.79 16.16
C ASP A 205 19.41 -5.83 15.23
N ASN A 206 18.57 -6.82 15.47
CA ASN A 206 17.23 -6.88 14.90
C ASN A 206 16.28 -6.15 15.86
N ALA A 207 15.56 -5.14 15.37
CA ALA A 207 14.67 -4.37 16.21
C ALA A 207 13.37 -3.98 15.51
N GLY A 208 12.30 -3.86 16.30
CA GLY A 208 10.98 -3.45 15.84
C GLY A 208 10.24 -2.56 16.83
N VAL A 209 9.22 -1.88 16.32
CA VAL A 209 8.39 -0.91 17.06
C VAL A 209 6.94 -1.38 17.01
N ILE A 210 6.22 -1.32 18.14
CA ILE A 210 4.81 -1.69 18.19
C ILE A 210 3.98 -0.56 17.57
N VAL A 211 3.10 -0.93 16.64
CA VAL A 211 2.22 0.01 15.93
C VAL A 211 0.78 -0.47 15.94
N ASN A 212 -0.14 0.47 15.71
CA ASN A 212 -1.52 0.17 15.41
C ASN A 212 -1.68 -0.30 13.95
N PRO A 213 -2.82 -0.91 13.57
CA PRO A 213 -3.07 -1.30 12.18
C PRO A 213 -3.01 -0.13 11.18
N LYS A 214 -3.17 1.11 11.64
CA LYS A 214 -3.06 2.34 10.86
C LYS A 214 -1.60 2.82 10.65
N GLY A 215 -0.62 2.19 11.31
CA GLY A 215 0.78 2.63 11.29
C GLY A 215 1.13 3.70 12.31
N GLU A 216 0.24 4.00 13.26
CA GLU A 216 0.54 4.89 14.39
C GLU A 216 1.31 4.12 15.47
N MET A 217 2.39 4.70 15.99
CA MET A 217 3.18 4.07 17.04
C MET A 217 2.43 4.07 18.38
N LYS A 218 2.65 3.00 19.16
CA LYS A 218 2.16 2.93 20.54
C LYS A 218 3.08 3.67 21.52
N GLY A 219 4.38 3.57 21.31
CA GLY A 219 5.39 4.34 22.04
C GLY A 219 5.49 5.78 21.53
N SER A 220 6.12 6.64 22.34
CA SER A 220 6.34 8.06 22.02
C SER A 220 7.71 8.33 21.40
N ALA A 221 8.69 7.43 21.58
CA ALA A 221 10.04 7.61 21.07
C ALA A 221 10.68 6.28 20.69
N ILE A 222 11.64 6.32 19.75
CA ILE A 222 12.44 5.18 19.30
C ILE A 222 13.88 5.33 19.78
N THR A 223 14.43 4.25 20.35
CA THR A 223 15.83 4.19 20.78
C THR A 223 16.72 3.65 19.67
N GLY A 224 17.80 4.39 19.39
CA GLY A 224 18.83 4.02 18.40
C GLY A 224 18.46 4.41 16.96
N PRO A 225 19.30 4.04 15.98
CA PRO A 225 19.10 4.40 14.58
C PRO A 225 17.94 3.61 13.96
N VAL A 226 17.37 4.17 12.90
CA VAL A 226 16.29 3.57 12.10
C VAL A 226 16.72 3.54 10.63
N GLY A 227 16.40 2.45 9.92
CA GLY A 227 16.64 2.39 8.48
C GLY A 227 15.74 3.38 7.71
N LYS A 228 16.33 4.11 6.77
CA LYS A 228 15.66 5.04 5.85
C LYS A 228 14.45 4.41 5.19
N GLU A 229 14.55 3.14 4.82
CA GLU A 229 13.47 2.38 4.19
C GLU A 229 12.23 2.26 5.11
N ALA A 230 12.42 2.15 6.43
CA ALA A 230 11.30 2.15 7.38
C ALA A 230 10.75 3.57 7.60
N ALA A 231 11.62 4.58 7.66
CA ALA A 231 11.22 5.97 7.87
C ALA A 231 10.40 6.53 6.69
N GLU A 232 10.78 6.23 5.45
CA GLU A 232 10.04 6.66 4.24
C GLU A 232 8.66 6.03 4.16
N LEU A 233 8.53 4.78 4.57
CA LEU A 233 7.27 4.04 4.54
C LEU A 233 6.31 4.48 5.64
N TRP A 234 6.83 4.79 6.82
CA TRP A 234 6.03 5.04 8.02
C TRP A 234 6.33 6.43 8.60
N PRO A 235 5.52 7.45 8.25
CA PRO A 235 5.78 8.83 8.66
C PRO A 235 5.86 9.03 10.18
N ARG A 236 5.06 8.27 10.95
CA ARG A 236 5.10 8.31 12.42
C ARG A 236 6.41 7.75 13.00
N ILE A 237 7.00 6.76 12.34
CA ILE A 237 8.31 6.23 12.74
C ILE A 237 9.39 7.26 12.44
N ALA A 238 9.33 7.92 11.27
CA ALA A 238 10.27 8.99 10.93
C ALA A 238 10.23 10.15 11.94
N SER A 239 9.04 10.63 12.31
CA SER A 239 8.88 11.74 13.25
C SER A 239 9.38 11.44 14.66
N ASN A 240 9.34 10.18 15.09
CA ASN A 240 9.70 9.76 16.45
C ASN A 240 11.08 9.07 16.52
N SER A 241 11.83 9.09 15.42
CA SER A 241 13.20 8.56 15.32
C SER A 241 14.24 9.67 15.54
N GLY A 242 15.34 9.33 16.21
CA GLY A 242 16.46 10.26 16.40
C GLY A 242 17.38 10.33 15.19
N VAL A 243 17.94 9.18 14.79
CA VAL A 243 18.87 9.07 13.66
C VAL A 243 18.28 8.14 12.60
N VAL A 244 18.25 8.61 11.36
CA VAL A 244 17.81 7.82 10.20
C VAL A 244 19.02 7.58 9.29
N MET A 245 19.28 6.31 8.96
CA MET A 245 20.43 5.88 8.11
C MET A 245 19.96 5.41 6.76
#